data_AF-K6RMM4-F1
#
_entry.id   AF-K6RMM4-F1
#
_cell.length_a   1.000
_cell.length_b   1.000
_cell.length_c   1.000
_cell.angle_alpha   90.00
_cell.angle_beta   90.00
_cell.angle_gamma   90.00
#
_symmetry.space_group_name_H-M   'P 1'
#
loop_
_entity.id
_entity.type
_entity.pdbx_description
1 polymer ?
#
loop_
_entity_poly.entity_id
_entity_poly.type
_entity_poly.pdbx_seq_one_letter_code
_entity_poly.pdbx_strand_id
1 'polypeptide(L)'
;MTKRSNFLYWLNVGGDLLYLLIVGGLYISGHSLFHGQMMLLAQVASGILIVSLPRLMERWWHFRFPPVLIYLFEIFILLSVLLGTGLQCYSVPYWDKFEHLFSAAMLAGLGFAIFAALTPQKRLTSTSPLLMALFALAFGTTIGVLWEFYEFTFDGLLGLNMQRYMATGGELLRGRAALMDTMGDLFMDFFGSLGLALFGYFGIKRDLRWLDTFAFQPDHKSVNH
;
A
#
# COMPACT_ATOMS: atom_id res chain seq x y z
N MET A 1 -11.87 -15.53 13.46
CA MET A 1 -12.24 -14.21 12.89
C MET A 1 -13.07 -13.45 13.91
N THR A 2 -12.52 -12.40 14.51
CA THR A 2 -13.32 -11.48 15.34
C THR A 2 -14.25 -10.68 14.41
N LYS A 3 -15.51 -10.52 14.79
CA LYS A 3 -16.59 -9.85 14.02
C LYS A 3 -16.32 -8.38 13.62
N ARG A 4 -15.11 -7.85 13.79
CA ARG A 4 -14.77 -6.43 13.65
C ARG A 4 -13.96 -6.01 12.40
N SER A 5 -13.63 -6.91 11.48
CA SER A 5 -12.96 -6.51 10.22
C SER A 5 -13.63 -7.09 8.98
N ASN A 6 -14.77 -6.50 8.62
CA ASN A 6 -15.38 -6.68 7.30
C ASN A 6 -15.85 -5.36 6.72
N PHE A 7 -16.01 -4.32 7.54
CA PHE A 7 -16.52 -3.02 7.09
C PHE A 7 -15.61 -2.38 6.05
N LEU A 8 -14.31 -2.25 6.31
CA LEU A 8 -13.37 -1.60 5.38
C LEU A 8 -13.22 -2.35 4.06
N TYR A 9 -13.08 -3.68 4.10
CA TYR A 9 -13.18 -4.49 2.88
C TYR A 9 -14.45 -4.27 2.09
N TRP A 10 -15.63 -4.37 2.73
CA TRP A 10 -16.91 -4.18 2.01
C TRP A 10 -17.15 -2.73 1.61
N LEU A 11 -16.52 -1.76 2.28
CA LEU A 11 -16.51 -0.36 1.88
C LEU A 11 -15.70 -0.19 0.59
N ASN A 12 -14.52 -0.81 0.49
CA ASN A 12 -13.75 -0.84 -0.75
C ASN A 12 -14.55 -1.51 -1.86
N VAL A 13 -14.93 -2.79 -1.68
CA VAL A 13 -15.63 -3.57 -2.72
C VAL A 13 -16.96 -2.92 -3.10
N GLY A 14 -17.76 -2.51 -2.12
CA GLY A 14 -19.05 -1.86 -2.37
C GLY A 14 -18.89 -0.50 -3.03
N GLY A 15 -17.89 0.28 -2.62
CA GLY A 15 -17.56 1.58 -3.21
C GLY A 15 -17.10 1.46 -4.65
N ASP A 16 -16.17 0.54 -4.94
CA ASP A 16 -15.68 0.25 -6.29
C ASP A 16 -16.82 -0.24 -7.19
N LEU A 17 -17.65 -1.18 -6.72
CA LEU A 17 -18.81 -1.65 -7.47
C LEU A 17 -19.81 -0.53 -7.74
N LEU A 18 -20.10 0.32 -6.75
CA LEU A 18 -21.00 1.46 -6.94
C LEU A 18 -20.44 2.46 -7.95
N TYR A 19 -19.14 2.76 -7.88
CA TYR A 19 -18.44 3.61 -8.84
C TYR A 19 -18.53 3.02 -10.25
N LEU A 20 -18.21 1.74 -10.42
CA LEU A 20 -18.27 1.06 -11.71
C LEU A 20 -19.69 1.04 -12.30
N LEU A 21 -20.72 0.86 -11.46
CA LEU A 21 -22.11 0.89 -11.92
C LEU A 21 -22.53 2.28 -12.37
N ILE A 22 -22.26 3.31 -11.57
CA ILE A 22 -22.67 4.69 -11.86
C ILE A 22 -21.83 5.26 -13.01
N VAL A 23 -20.52 5.31 -12.84
CA VAL A 23 -19.60 5.94 -13.79
C VAL A 23 -19.43 5.11 -15.05
N GLY A 24 -19.42 3.77 -14.93
CA GLY A 24 -19.43 2.88 -16.10
C GLY A 24 -20.74 2.99 -16.89
N GLY A 25 -21.89 3.09 -16.22
CA GLY A 25 -23.19 3.32 -16.88
C GLY A 25 -23.24 4.65 -17.64
N LEU A 26 -22.72 5.74 -17.03
CA LEU A 26 -22.57 7.03 -17.69
C LEU A 26 -21.65 6.95 -18.90
N TYR A 27 -20.50 6.28 -18.77
CA TYR A 27 -19.55 6.10 -19.86
C TYR A 27 -20.17 5.35 -21.06
N ILE A 28 -20.89 4.25 -20.81
CA ILE A 28 -21.59 3.48 -21.86
C ILE A 28 -22.70 4.32 -22.51
N SER A 29 -23.30 5.25 -21.77
CA SER A 29 -24.31 6.19 -22.28
C SER A 29 -23.71 7.37 -23.05
N GLY A 30 -22.39 7.40 -23.27
CA GLY A 30 -21.68 8.47 -23.98
C GLY A 30 -21.27 9.66 -23.11
N HIS A 31 -21.44 9.58 -21.78
CA HIS A 31 -21.09 10.63 -20.83
C HIS A 31 -19.84 10.25 -20.02
N SER A 32 -18.66 10.62 -20.52
CA SER A 32 -17.40 10.49 -19.78
C SER A 32 -17.25 11.61 -18.76
N LEU A 33 -16.94 11.27 -17.50
CA LEU A 33 -16.67 12.26 -16.45
C LEU A 33 -15.23 12.76 -16.51
N PHE A 34 -14.29 11.87 -16.82
CA PHE A 34 -12.86 12.16 -16.83
C PHE A 34 -12.18 11.72 -18.13
N HIS A 35 -11.01 12.30 -18.41
CA HIS A 35 -10.16 11.87 -19.51
C HIS A 35 -9.64 10.44 -19.25
N GLY A 36 -9.58 9.59 -20.27
CA GLY A 36 -9.14 8.20 -20.11
C GLY A 36 -10.10 7.31 -19.29
N GLN A 37 -11.40 7.64 -19.24
CA GLN A 37 -12.40 6.98 -18.40
C GLN A 37 -12.37 5.44 -18.42
N MET A 38 -12.16 4.82 -19.59
CA MET A 38 -12.06 3.36 -19.72
C MET A 38 -10.93 2.79 -18.86
N MET A 39 -9.77 3.44 -18.85
CA MET A 39 -8.61 3.02 -18.08
C MET A 39 -8.84 3.22 -16.58
N LEU A 40 -9.47 4.34 -16.18
CA LEU A 40 -9.85 4.57 -14.79
C LEU A 40 -10.83 3.49 -14.29
N LEU A 41 -11.84 3.14 -15.09
CA LEU A 41 -12.76 2.04 -14.77
C LEU A 41 -12.02 0.71 -14.64
N ALA A 42 -11.06 0.42 -15.51
CA ALA A 42 -10.26 -0.80 -15.42
C ALA A 42 -9.40 -0.85 -14.14
N GLN A 43 -8.83 0.28 -13.72
CA GLN A 43 -8.06 0.39 -12.48
C GLN A 43 -8.94 0.25 -11.23
N VAL A 44 -10.15 0.84 -11.22
CA VAL A 44 -11.09 0.63 -10.11
C VAL A 44 -11.57 -0.84 -10.07
N ALA A 45 -11.79 -1.46 -11.22
CA ALA A 45 -12.14 -2.89 -11.28
C ALA A 45 -11.00 -3.80 -10.76
N SER A 46 -9.72 -3.47 -11.05
CA SER A 46 -8.60 -4.21 -10.48
C SER A 46 -8.45 -3.99 -8.98
N GLY A 47 -8.90 -2.85 -8.44
CA GLY A 47 -9.00 -2.57 -7.00
C GLY A 47 -9.72 -3.66 -6.20
N ILE A 48 -10.84 -4.18 -6.73
CA ILE A 48 -11.61 -5.26 -6.11
C ILE A 48 -10.77 -6.55 -5.97
N LEU A 49 -9.94 -6.85 -6.96
CA LEU A 49 -9.02 -7.99 -6.91
C LEU A 49 -7.90 -7.74 -5.90
N ILE A 50 -7.30 -6.53 -5.93
CA ILE A 50 -6.18 -6.15 -5.09
C ILE A 50 -6.58 -6.14 -3.60
N VAL A 51 -7.71 -5.52 -3.25
CA VAL A 51 -8.20 -5.50 -1.84
C VAL A 51 -8.50 -6.91 -1.32
N SER A 52 -8.78 -7.86 -2.21
CA SER A 52 -9.03 -9.26 -1.87
C SER A 52 -7.76 -10.08 -1.69
N LEU A 53 -6.59 -9.59 -2.13
CA LEU A 53 -5.33 -10.36 -2.11
C LEU A 53 -4.97 -10.90 -0.73
N PRO A 54 -4.96 -10.12 0.37
CA PRO A 54 -4.57 -10.68 1.66
C PRO A 54 -5.47 -11.85 2.08
N ARG A 55 -6.78 -11.75 1.85
CA ARG A 55 -7.75 -12.82 2.15
C ARG A 55 -7.51 -14.08 1.33
N LEU A 56 -7.14 -13.91 0.05
CA LEU A 56 -6.78 -15.02 -0.83
C LEU A 56 -5.47 -15.67 -0.38
N MET A 57 -4.46 -14.87 -0.03
CA MET A 57 -3.18 -15.34 0.48
C MET A 57 -3.33 -16.12 1.79
N GLU A 58 -4.13 -15.63 2.75
CA GLU A 58 -4.43 -16.35 3.99
C GLU A 58 -5.08 -17.72 3.72
N ARG A 59 -5.95 -17.79 2.70
CA ARG A 59 -6.63 -19.02 2.32
C ARG A 59 -5.69 -20.02 1.62
N TRP A 60 -4.80 -19.55 0.76
CA TRP A 60 -3.90 -20.39 -0.03
C TRP A 60 -2.69 -20.87 0.74
N TRP A 61 -2.16 -20.05 1.65
CA TRP A 61 -0.94 -20.33 2.39
C TRP A 61 -1.15 -20.62 3.88
N HIS A 62 -2.40 -20.71 4.33
CA HIS A 62 -2.77 -21.18 5.68
C HIS A 62 -2.12 -20.39 6.83
N PHE A 63 -1.92 -19.09 6.65
CA PHE A 63 -1.52 -18.16 7.69
C PHE A 63 -2.51 -17.01 7.81
N ARG A 64 -2.40 -16.20 8.87
CA ARG A 64 -3.16 -14.95 9.05
C ARG A 64 -2.22 -13.77 9.13
N PHE A 65 -2.55 -12.72 8.39
CA PHE A 65 -1.86 -11.46 8.54
C PHE A 65 -2.15 -10.82 9.90
N PRO A 66 -1.23 -10.00 10.42
CA PRO A 66 -1.53 -9.14 11.56
C PRO A 66 -2.73 -8.25 11.23
N PRO A 67 -3.78 -8.19 12.09
CA PRO A 67 -4.97 -7.41 11.80
C PRO A 67 -4.68 -5.93 11.51
N VAL A 68 -3.65 -5.36 12.15
CA VAL A 68 -3.20 -3.98 11.90
C VAL A 68 -2.77 -3.78 10.45
N LEU A 69 -2.03 -4.72 9.86
CA LEU A 69 -1.58 -4.61 8.48
C LEU A 69 -2.73 -4.75 7.49
N ILE A 70 -3.73 -5.60 7.79
CA ILE A 70 -4.95 -5.70 6.99
C ILE A 70 -5.72 -4.36 6.99
N TYR A 71 -5.91 -3.74 8.15
CA TYR A 71 -6.61 -2.46 8.22
C TYR A 71 -5.86 -1.35 7.49
N LEU A 72 -4.54 -1.25 7.68
CA LEU A 72 -3.71 -0.28 6.97
C LEU A 72 -3.78 -0.49 5.46
N PHE A 73 -3.72 -1.75 5.01
CA PHE A 73 -3.83 -2.11 3.60
C PHE A 73 -5.20 -1.76 3.01
N GLU A 74 -6.29 -2.11 3.70
CA GLU A 74 -7.65 -1.78 3.22
C GLU A 74 -7.91 -0.26 3.21
N ILE A 75 -7.31 0.50 4.13
CA ILE A 75 -7.34 1.98 4.09
C ILE A 75 -6.53 2.50 2.90
N PHE A 76 -5.31 1.98 2.69
CA PHE A 76 -4.47 2.37 1.56
C PHE A 76 -5.20 2.16 0.23
N ILE A 77 -5.76 0.96 0.00
CA ILE A 77 -6.49 0.68 -1.24
C ILE A 77 -7.70 1.59 -1.43
N LEU A 78 -8.41 1.94 -0.36
CA LEU A 78 -9.54 2.87 -0.44
C LEU A 78 -9.08 4.26 -0.89
N LEU A 79 -7.99 4.75 -0.31
CA LEU A 79 -7.41 6.04 -0.65
C LEU A 79 -6.87 6.04 -2.08
N SER A 80 -6.10 5.04 -2.48
CA SER A 80 -5.42 5.02 -3.78
C SER A 80 -6.38 4.72 -4.93
N VAL A 81 -7.23 3.71 -4.80
CA VAL A 81 -8.02 3.22 -5.92
C VAL A 81 -9.34 3.97 -6.05
N LEU A 82 -10.20 3.91 -5.03
CA LEU A 82 -11.52 4.52 -5.13
C LEU A 82 -11.42 6.05 -5.11
N LEU A 83 -10.76 6.61 -4.09
CA LEU A 83 -10.66 8.06 -3.94
C LEU A 83 -9.64 8.65 -4.93
N GLY A 84 -8.44 8.11 -4.99
CA GLY A 84 -7.32 8.56 -5.80
C GLY A 84 -7.63 8.46 -7.29
N THR A 85 -7.71 7.24 -7.82
CA THR A 85 -7.98 6.99 -9.24
C THR A 85 -9.45 7.25 -9.59
N GLY A 86 -10.40 6.67 -8.87
CA GLY A 86 -11.81 6.73 -9.22
C GLY A 86 -12.38 8.15 -9.14
N LEU A 87 -12.22 8.79 -7.99
CA LEU A 87 -12.74 10.14 -7.70
C LEU A 87 -11.72 11.27 -7.95
N GLN A 88 -10.56 10.96 -8.53
CA GLN A 88 -9.54 11.91 -8.96
C GLN A 88 -8.87 12.68 -7.81
N CYS A 89 -8.83 12.12 -6.60
CA CYS A 89 -8.14 12.74 -5.47
C CYS A 89 -6.62 12.91 -5.67
N TYR A 90 -5.99 12.20 -6.62
CA TYR A 90 -4.59 12.49 -7.03
C TYR A 90 -4.38 13.90 -7.60
N SER A 91 -5.46 14.60 -7.96
CA SER A 91 -5.43 16.02 -8.33
C SER A 91 -5.32 16.96 -7.12
N VAL A 92 -5.62 16.48 -5.91
CA VAL A 92 -5.46 17.24 -4.67
C VAL A 92 -3.96 17.35 -4.35
N PRO A 93 -3.45 18.55 -4.00
CA PRO A 93 -2.04 18.71 -3.68
C PRO A 93 -1.56 17.75 -2.59
N TYR A 94 -0.42 17.11 -2.83
CA TYR A 94 0.25 16.18 -1.91
C TYR A 94 -0.52 14.90 -1.55
N TRP A 95 -1.65 14.61 -2.21
CA TRP A 95 -2.40 13.36 -1.97
C TRP A 95 -1.52 12.13 -2.12
N ASP A 96 -0.87 12.05 -3.27
CA ASP A 96 0.06 10.99 -3.64
C ASP A 96 1.25 10.87 -2.67
N LYS A 97 1.84 12.01 -2.29
CA LYS A 97 2.94 12.09 -1.32
C LYS A 97 2.53 11.56 0.06
N PHE A 98 1.29 11.80 0.48
CA PHE A 98 0.74 11.22 1.70
C PHE A 98 0.54 9.70 1.58
N GLU A 99 0.10 9.21 0.42
CA GLU A 99 -0.02 7.78 0.17
C GLU A 99 1.33 7.06 0.21
N HIS A 100 2.38 7.64 -0.36
CA HIS A 100 3.75 7.13 -0.24
C HIS A 100 4.20 7.05 1.23
N LEU A 101 4.04 8.14 1.98
CA LEU A 101 4.37 8.18 3.41
C LEU A 101 3.63 7.08 4.20
N PHE A 102 2.32 6.95 3.96
CA PHE A 102 1.45 6.01 4.66
C PHE A 102 1.76 4.55 4.29
N SER A 103 1.87 4.27 2.99
CA SER A 103 2.11 2.92 2.48
C SER A 103 3.50 2.41 2.86
N ALA A 104 4.53 3.25 2.80
CA ALA A 104 5.87 2.86 3.20
C ALA A 104 5.99 2.59 4.70
N ALA A 105 5.28 3.36 5.54
CA ALA A 105 5.14 3.04 6.95
C ALA A 105 4.49 1.67 7.14
N MET A 106 3.35 1.40 6.49
CA MET A 106 2.71 0.08 6.53
C MET A 106 3.66 -1.05 6.09
N LEU A 107 4.42 -0.85 5.02
CA LEU A 107 5.37 -1.82 4.47
C LEU A 107 6.57 -2.06 5.39
N ALA A 108 7.06 -1.04 6.11
CA ALA A 108 8.04 -1.25 7.17
C ALA A 108 7.47 -2.14 8.29
N GLY A 109 6.17 -2.05 8.57
CA GLY A 109 5.46 -2.92 9.52
C GLY A 109 5.41 -4.36 9.04
N LEU A 110 5.16 -4.56 7.74
CA LEU A 110 5.31 -5.85 7.08
C LEU A 110 6.75 -6.35 7.14
N GLY A 111 7.74 -5.46 7.04
CA GLY A 111 9.15 -5.77 7.26
C GLY A 111 9.42 -6.35 8.66
N PHE A 112 8.88 -5.72 9.72
CA PHE A 112 8.95 -6.30 11.08
C PHE A 112 8.26 -7.67 11.14
N ALA A 113 7.09 -7.83 10.53
CA ALA A 113 6.35 -9.09 10.48
C ALA A 113 7.18 -10.22 9.86
N ILE A 114 7.78 -9.96 8.70
CA ILE A 114 8.62 -10.92 7.96
C ILE A 114 9.88 -11.23 8.75
N PHE A 115 10.54 -10.21 9.32
CA PHE A 115 11.75 -10.42 10.13
C PHE A 115 11.47 -11.33 11.32
N ALA A 116 10.37 -11.08 12.05
CA ALA A 116 9.95 -11.89 13.18
C ALA A 116 9.59 -13.33 12.76
N ALA A 117 8.88 -13.50 11.65
CA ALA A 117 8.48 -14.81 11.15
C ALA A 117 9.66 -15.69 10.70
N LEU A 118 10.68 -15.08 10.07
CA LEU A 118 11.84 -15.81 9.54
C LEU A 118 12.97 -16.00 10.56
N THR A 119 12.90 -15.35 11.72
CA THR A 119 13.94 -15.43 12.74
C THR A 119 13.49 -16.32 13.90
N PRO A 120 14.23 -17.40 14.24
CA PRO A 120 13.90 -18.24 15.38
C PRO A 120 13.83 -17.46 16.69
N GLN A 121 12.89 -17.79 17.57
CA GLN A 121 12.66 -17.04 18.82
C GLN A 121 13.93 -16.85 19.67
N LYS A 122 14.78 -17.88 19.78
CA LYS A 122 16.06 -17.81 20.50
C LYS A 122 17.02 -16.77 19.91
N ARG A 123 17.00 -16.57 18.59
CA ARG A 123 17.79 -15.55 17.89
C ARG A 123 17.13 -14.18 17.96
N LEU A 124 15.81 -14.09 17.91
CA LEU A 124 15.09 -12.82 18.11
C LEU A 124 15.43 -12.19 19.45
N THR A 125 15.46 -12.97 20.54
CA THR A 125 15.79 -12.45 21.89
C THR A 125 17.22 -11.93 22.04
N SER A 126 18.16 -12.38 21.20
CA SER A 126 19.55 -11.91 21.21
C SER A 126 19.84 -10.89 20.10
N THR A 127 18.87 -10.58 19.26
CA THR A 127 19.03 -9.63 18.14
C THR A 127 18.83 -8.20 18.64
N SER A 128 19.70 -7.29 18.20
CA SER A 128 19.59 -5.87 18.55
C SER A 128 18.28 -5.26 18.02
N PRO A 129 17.52 -4.51 18.85
CA PRO A 129 16.36 -3.75 18.37
C PRO A 129 16.69 -2.82 17.21
N LEU A 130 17.92 -2.29 17.17
CA LEU A 130 18.39 -1.44 16.08
C LEU A 130 18.46 -2.22 14.76
N LEU A 131 18.94 -3.46 14.78
CA LEU A 131 19.04 -4.27 13.56
C LEU A 131 17.65 -4.60 13.00
N MET A 132 16.69 -4.91 13.88
CA MET A 132 15.30 -5.15 13.47
C MET A 132 14.69 -3.89 12.83
N ALA A 133 14.91 -2.72 13.43
CA ALA A 133 14.42 -1.45 12.90
C ALA A 133 15.09 -1.06 11.57
N LEU A 134 16.40 -1.27 11.43
CA LEU A 134 17.11 -1.03 10.17
C LEU A 134 16.60 -1.95 9.06
N PHE A 135 16.30 -3.21 9.37
CA PHE A 135 15.66 -4.13 8.42
C PHE A 135 14.30 -3.61 7.97
N ALA A 136 13.44 -3.20 8.91
CA ALA A 136 12.11 -2.67 8.60
C ALA A 136 12.18 -1.38 7.75
N LEU A 137 13.09 -0.46 8.10
CA LEU A 137 13.37 0.76 7.32
C LEU A 137 13.79 0.42 5.89
N ALA A 138 14.79 -0.45 5.76
CA ALA A 138 15.30 -0.85 4.45
C ALA A 138 14.22 -1.55 3.62
N PHE A 139 13.43 -2.44 4.25
CA PHE A 139 12.36 -3.17 3.59
C PHE A 139 11.28 -2.21 3.04
N GLY A 140 10.71 -1.35 3.88
CA GLY A 140 9.68 -0.39 3.45
C GLY A 140 10.18 0.53 2.33
N THR A 141 11.37 1.11 2.51
CA THR A 141 12.00 1.99 1.51
C THR A 141 12.26 1.25 0.19
N THR A 142 12.73 0.00 0.24
CA THR A 142 13.00 -0.80 -0.96
C THR A 142 11.73 -1.03 -1.77
N ILE A 143 10.60 -1.34 -1.11
CA ILE A 143 9.33 -1.51 -1.83
C ILE A 143 8.88 -0.19 -2.46
N GLY A 144 9.08 0.96 -1.80
CA GLY A 144 8.85 2.28 -2.39
C GLY A 144 9.67 2.52 -3.66
N VAL A 145 10.97 2.19 -3.64
CA VAL A 145 11.81 2.23 -4.86
C VAL A 145 11.27 1.32 -5.96
N LEU A 146 10.80 0.12 -5.62
CA LEU A 146 10.21 -0.80 -6.60
C LEU A 146 8.90 -0.26 -7.18
N TRP A 147 8.14 0.51 -6.40
CA TRP A 147 6.97 1.23 -6.89
C TRP A 147 7.35 2.28 -7.93
N GLU A 148 8.36 3.11 -7.66
CA GLU A 148 8.86 4.08 -8.64
C GLU A 148 9.37 3.43 -9.94
N PHE A 149 9.96 2.23 -9.85
CA PHE A 149 10.34 1.46 -11.04
C PHE A 149 9.12 1.00 -11.83
N TYR A 150 8.04 0.60 -11.13
CA TYR A 150 6.78 0.27 -11.76
C TYR A 150 6.21 1.50 -12.47
N GLU A 151 6.12 2.65 -11.80
CA GLU A 151 5.60 3.88 -12.39
C GLU A 151 6.38 4.29 -13.64
N PHE A 152 7.70 4.38 -13.52
CA PHE A 152 8.59 4.71 -14.65
C PHE A 152 8.38 3.77 -15.84
N THR A 153 8.25 2.47 -15.56
CA THR A 153 8.07 1.45 -16.60
C THR A 153 6.73 1.64 -17.32
N PHE A 154 5.64 1.87 -16.59
CA PHE A 154 4.31 1.99 -17.17
C PHE A 154 4.03 3.37 -17.78
N ASP A 155 4.68 4.43 -17.31
CA ASP A 155 4.76 5.72 -18.01
C ASP A 155 5.32 5.53 -19.41
N GLY A 156 6.43 4.78 -19.55
CA GLY A 156 7.03 4.49 -20.85
C GLY A 156 6.21 3.54 -21.73
N LEU A 157 5.69 2.43 -21.16
CA LEU A 157 5.01 1.39 -21.95
C LEU A 157 3.58 1.74 -22.34
N LEU A 158 2.85 2.45 -21.47
CA LEU A 158 1.43 2.73 -21.65
C LEU A 158 1.14 4.23 -21.85
N GLY A 159 2.16 5.08 -21.86
CA GLY A 159 2.00 6.53 -22.03
C GLY A 159 1.25 7.17 -20.86
N LEU A 160 1.44 6.64 -19.65
CA LEU A 160 0.87 7.19 -18.42
C LEU A 160 1.67 8.43 -17.97
N ASN A 161 1.24 9.01 -16.86
CA ASN A 161 1.91 10.15 -16.23
C ASN A 161 1.88 9.99 -14.70
N MET A 162 2.27 8.80 -14.24
CA MET A 162 2.34 8.40 -12.84
C MET A 162 3.38 9.25 -12.11
N GLN A 163 4.58 9.40 -12.69
CA GLN A 163 5.65 10.22 -12.12
C GLN A 163 5.50 11.73 -12.40
N ARG A 164 4.33 12.14 -12.90
CA ARG A 164 3.94 13.54 -13.20
C ARG A 164 4.99 14.33 -13.97
N TYR A 165 5.70 13.68 -14.89
CA TYR A 165 6.71 14.30 -15.75
C TYR A 165 6.10 15.23 -16.81
N MET A 166 4.78 15.17 -17.00
CA MET A 166 4.00 16.02 -17.90
C MET A 166 3.00 16.89 -17.11
N ALA A 167 2.96 18.19 -17.40
CA ALA A 167 2.01 19.13 -16.80
C ALA A 167 0.58 18.91 -17.32
N THR A 168 -0.42 19.47 -16.64
CA THR A 168 -1.86 19.35 -17.00
C THR A 168 -2.17 19.79 -18.44
N GLY A 169 -1.36 20.68 -19.02
CA GLY A 169 -1.47 21.12 -20.42
C GLY A 169 -0.78 20.23 -21.46
N GLY A 170 -0.19 19.10 -21.04
CA GLY A 170 0.56 18.20 -21.92
C GLY A 170 2.02 18.60 -22.15
N GLU A 171 2.50 19.67 -21.51
CA GLU A 171 3.88 20.11 -21.64
C GLU A 171 4.81 19.19 -20.83
N LEU A 172 5.87 18.69 -21.48
CA LEU A 172 6.90 17.88 -20.84
C LEU A 172 7.80 18.77 -19.96
N LEU A 173 7.89 18.42 -18.68
CA LEU A 173 8.80 19.07 -17.74
C LEU A 173 10.26 18.72 -18.09
N ARG A 174 11.21 19.59 -17.69
CA ARG A 174 12.63 19.42 -18.00
C ARG A 174 13.51 19.59 -16.76
N GLY A 175 14.65 18.88 -16.77
CA GLY A 175 15.63 18.94 -15.69
C GLY A 175 15.02 18.55 -14.34
N ARG A 176 15.38 19.28 -13.28
CA ARG A 176 14.90 18.97 -11.92
C ARG A 176 13.38 18.97 -11.78
N ALA A 177 12.66 19.79 -12.55
CA ALA A 177 11.20 19.87 -12.46
C ALA A 177 10.52 18.52 -12.77
N ALA A 178 11.04 17.79 -13.76
CA ALA A 178 10.53 16.45 -14.11
C ALA A 178 10.87 15.38 -13.05
N LEU A 179 11.81 15.66 -12.15
CA LEU A 179 12.26 14.73 -11.11
C LEU A 179 11.60 15.00 -9.76
N MET A 180 10.91 16.14 -9.60
CA MET A 180 10.43 16.59 -8.29
C MET A 180 9.38 15.65 -7.70
N ASP A 181 8.61 14.98 -8.55
CA ASP A 181 7.56 14.07 -8.12
C ASP A 181 8.14 12.80 -7.52
N THR A 182 8.76 11.95 -8.35
CA THR A 182 9.51 10.75 -7.95
C THR A 182 10.47 10.98 -6.79
N MET A 183 11.24 12.08 -6.78
CA MET A 183 12.12 12.36 -5.65
C MET A 183 11.33 12.65 -4.38
N GLY A 184 10.19 13.34 -4.50
CA GLY A 184 9.24 13.55 -3.41
C GLY A 184 8.69 12.23 -2.88
N ASP A 185 8.30 11.31 -3.75
CA ASP A 185 7.80 9.98 -3.39
C ASP A 185 8.84 9.17 -2.63
N LEU A 186 10.07 9.10 -3.17
CA LEU A 186 11.18 8.42 -2.50
C LEU A 186 11.51 9.03 -1.12
N PHE A 187 11.39 10.35 -0.95
CA PHE A 187 11.53 10.98 0.36
C PHE A 187 10.40 10.55 1.31
N MET A 188 9.16 10.54 0.84
CA MET A 188 8.01 10.13 1.64
C MET A 188 8.09 8.65 2.01
N ASP A 189 8.55 7.79 1.10
CA ASP A 189 8.77 6.38 1.37
C ASP A 189 9.82 6.15 2.45
N PHE A 190 10.94 6.88 2.35
CA PHE A 190 11.99 6.84 3.34
C PHE A 190 11.50 7.33 4.70
N PHE A 191 10.83 8.48 4.76
CA PHE A 191 10.36 9.06 6.03
C PHE A 191 9.23 8.26 6.67
N GLY A 192 8.33 7.68 5.88
CA GLY A 192 7.28 6.79 6.35
C GLY A 192 7.87 5.54 6.99
N SER A 193 8.78 4.90 6.26
CA SER A 193 9.52 3.73 6.75
C SER A 193 10.35 4.05 7.99
N LEU A 194 11.03 5.20 8.02
CA LEU A 194 11.84 5.66 9.14
C LEU A 194 10.99 5.92 10.39
N GLY A 195 9.84 6.59 10.21
CA GLY A 195 8.91 6.88 11.30
C GLY A 195 8.46 5.60 12.01
N LEU A 196 8.02 4.58 11.25
CA LEU A 196 7.62 3.31 11.84
C LEU A 196 8.81 2.53 12.41
N ALA A 197 9.97 2.53 11.73
CA ALA A 197 11.17 1.85 12.22
C ALA A 197 11.64 2.42 13.57
N LEU A 198 11.61 3.75 13.74
CA LEU A 198 11.94 4.40 15.01
C LEU A 198 10.92 4.07 16.09
N PHE A 199 9.63 4.09 15.77
CA PHE A 199 8.58 3.70 16.71
C PHE A 199 8.76 2.24 17.17
N GLY A 200 9.03 1.33 16.23
CA GLY A 200 9.35 -0.06 16.53
C GLY A 200 10.64 -0.23 17.33
N TYR A 201 11.70 0.51 17.01
CA TYR A 201 12.95 0.49 17.78
C TYR A 201 12.70 0.77 19.27
N PHE A 202 12.00 1.86 19.59
CA PHE A 202 11.71 2.22 20.99
C PHE A 202 10.75 1.22 21.65
N GLY A 203 9.77 0.71 20.90
CA GLY A 203 8.85 -0.33 21.36
C GLY A 203 9.58 -1.61 21.76
N ILE A 204 10.39 -2.16 20.84
CA ILE A 204 11.16 -3.40 21.02
C ILE A 204 12.22 -3.25 22.11
N LYS A 205 12.88 -2.09 22.19
CA LYS A 205 13.87 -1.80 23.24
C LYS A 205 13.24 -1.84 24.64
N ARG A 206 11.96 -1.49 24.77
CA ARG A 206 11.21 -1.53 26.02
C ARG A 206 10.66 -2.93 26.30
N ASP A 207 10.04 -3.57 25.32
CA ASP A 207 9.49 -4.92 25.41
C ASP A 207 9.49 -5.58 24.02
N LEU A 208 10.20 -6.70 23.89
CA LEU A 208 10.31 -7.45 22.63
C LEU A 208 8.93 -7.91 22.11
N ARG A 209 7.95 -8.10 22.99
CA ARG A 209 6.57 -8.46 22.63
C ARG A 209 5.86 -7.40 21.81
N TRP A 210 6.43 -6.20 21.67
CA TRP A 210 5.93 -5.22 20.71
C TRP A 210 5.82 -5.80 19.29
N LEU A 211 6.72 -6.71 18.91
CA LEU A 211 6.68 -7.44 17.63
C LEU A 211 5.41 -8.26 17.43
N ASP A 212 4.73 -8.67 18.51
CA ASP A 212 3.48 -9.44 18.43
C ASP A 212 2.37 -8.64 17.73
N THR A 213 2.48 -7.30 17.72
CA THR A 213 1.61 -6.39 16.96
C THR A 213 1.63 -6.71 15.45
N PHE A 214 2.79 -7.16 14.95
CA PHE A 214 3.05 -7.47 13.54
C PHE A 214 3.26 -8.97 13.32
N ALA A 215 3.01 -9.83 14.31
CA ALA A 215 3.22 -11.26 14.14
C ALA A 215 2.12 -11.90 13.28
N PHE A 216 2.54 -12.69 12.29
CA PHE A 216 1.64 -13.59 11.58
C PHE A 216 1.09 -14.63 12.56
N GLN A 217 -0.18 -15.02 12.37
CA GLN A 217 -0.81 -16.03 13.22
C GLN A 217 -1.06 -17.31 12.42
N PRO A 218 -0.88 -18.50 13.02
CA PRO A 218 -1.24 -19.75 12.36
C PRO A 218 -2.76 -19.83 12.14
N ASP A 219 -3.21 -20.39 11.02
CA ASP A 219 -4.64 -20.59 10.79
C ASP A 219 -5.17 -21.68 11.73
N HIS A 220 -6.13 -21.35 12.59
CA HIS A 220 -6.67 -22.27 13.61
C HIS A 220 -7.25 -23.58 13.05
N LYS A 221 -7.40 -23.71 11.72
CA LYS A 221 -7.85 -24.92 11.04
C LYS A 221 -6.74 -25.98 10.86
N SER A 222 -5.47 -25.63 11.02
CA SER A 222 -4.35 -26.58 10.85
C SER A 222 -3.99 -27.35 12.13
N VAL A 223 -4.70 -27.12 13.25
CA VAL A 223 -4.38 -27.73 14.56
C VAL A 223 -5.19 -29.01 14.83
N ASN A 224 -6.10 -29.40 13.93
CA ASN A 224 -6.96 -30.58 14.08
C ASN A 224 -6.71 -31.67 13.01
N HIS A 225 -5.45 -31.87 12.61
CA HIS A 225 -5.03 -33.03 11.81
C HIS A 225 -3.77 -33.66 12.39
#